data_AF-A0A813LZ18-F1
#
_entry.id   AF-A0A813LZ18-F1
#
_cell.length_a   1.000
_cell.length_b   1.000
_cell.length_c   1.000
_cell.angle_alpha   90.00
_cell.angle_beta   90.00
_cell.angle_gamma   90.00
#
_symmetry.space_group_name_H-M   'P 1'
#
loop_
_entity.id
_entity.type
_entity.pdbx_description
1 polymer ?
#
loop_
_entity_poly.entity_id
_entity_poly.type
_entity_poly.pdbx_seq_one_letter_code
_entity_poly.pdbx_strand_id
1 'polypeptide(L)'
;MNDCVLGMWMAWSTCSAKCGVGLKGRKRDVQVPASKEGKGCEGTLDEVLPCEASQCETQDCQWGDWYAWGACSCSCGGGAKKRNRVVAVSPLNGGKTCLPETKSEVAPCNTQPCNKGCVDAQWGAWHEWTRCSATCSSGFQSRHREMEVQPNECGVASGGERDQFQVCSELPPCVQDVNCQLSEWGSWSECSCSCFGIRERNRQISAFASGSGRRQPGFVMES
;
A
#
# COMPACT_ATOMS: atom_id res chain seq x y z
N MET A 1 -66.88 -9.20 -33.32
CA MET A 1 -65.44 -8.96 -33.12
C MET A 1 -65.25 -8.70 -31.65
N ASN A 2 -64.53 -9.58 -30.95
CA ASN A 2 -64.33 -9.44 -29.51
C ASN A 2 -62.87 -9.09 -29.26
N ASP A 3 -62.68 -8.01 -28.51
CA ASP A 3 -61.40 -7.58 -28.01
C ASP A 3 -61.04 -8.40 -26.76
N CYS A 4 -59.75 -8.47 -26.49
CA CYS A 4 -59.23 -9.23 -25.37
C CYS A 4 -59.63 -8.59 -24.02
N VAL A 5 -60.12 -9.40 -23.08
CA VAL A 5 -60.50 -8.95 -21.74
C VAL A 5 -59.61 -9.60 -20.70
N LEU A 6 -58.86 -8.78 -19.96
CA LEU A 6 -58.08 -9.21 -18.80
C LEU A 6 -58.97 -9.42 -17.59
N GLY A 7 -58.71 -10.50 -16.85
CA GLY A 7 -59.38 -10.80 -15.60
C GLY A 7 -58.93 -9.91 -14.44
N MET A 8 -59.60 -10.09 -13.31
CA MET A 8 -59.18 -9.44 -12.06
C MET A 8 -57.84 -9.99 -11.58
N TRP A 9 -57.09 -9.13 -10.91
CA TRP A 9 -55.87 -9.54 -10.23
C TRP A 9 -56.15 -10.51 -9.10
N MET A 10 -55.38 -11.60 -9.06
CA MET A 10 -55.29 -12.46 -7.90
C MET A 10 -54.69 -11.70 -6.71
N ALA A 11 -54.86 -12.25 -5.50
CA ALA A 11 -54.23 -11.71 -4.31
C ALA A 11 -52.70 -11.65 -4.47
N TRP A 12 -52.09 -10.67 -3.83
CA TRP A 12 -50.65 -10.59 -3.73
C TRP A 12 -50.08 -11.81 -3.02
N SER A 13 -48.96 -12.32 -3.51
CA SER A 13 -48.16 -13.30 -2.78
C SER A 13 -47.66 -12.71 -1.47
N THR A 14 -47.24 -13.59 -0.55
CA THR A 14 -46.42 -13.17 0.59
C THR A 14 -45.10 -12.56 0.09
N CYS A 15 -44.46 -11.77 0.95
CA CYS A 15 -43.14 -11.23 0.64
C CYS A 15 -42.13 -12.37 0.46
N SER A 16 -41.29 -12.29 -0.58
CA SER A 16 -40.28 -13.31 -0.86
C SER A 16 -39.17 -13.36 0.21
N ALA A 17 -38.92 -12.24 0.87
CA ALA A 17 -37.95 -12.14 1.96
C ALA A 17 -38.61 -12.48 3.31
N LYS A 18 -37.91 -13.27 4.13
CA LYS A 18 -38.34 -13.56 5.51
C LYS A 18 -38.15 -12.35 6.44
N CYS A 19 -37.19 -11.50 6.12
CA CYS A 19 -36.89 -10.25 6.81
C CYS A 19 -36.26 -9.26 5.80
N GLY A 20 -36.32 -7.96 6.07
CA GLY A 20 -35.78 -6.91 5.19
C GLY A 20 -36.59 -6.72 3.91
N VAL A 21 -35.94 -6.27 2.85
CA VAL A 21 -36.58 -5.93 1.58
C VAL A 21 -36.71 -7.18 0.71
N GLY A 22 -37.92 -7.44 0.22
CA GLY A 22 -38.22 -8.51 -0.72
C GLY A 22 -39.13 -8.04 -1.85
N LEU A 23 -39.66 -9.02 -2.58
CA LEU A 23 -40.60 -8.81 -3.67
C LEU A 23 -41.89 -9.59 -3.40
N LYS A 24 -43.03 -9.01 -3.78
CA LYS A 24 -44.31 -9.71 -3.85
C LYS A 24 -44.87 -9.59 -5.26
N GLY A 25 -45.50 -10.65 -5.72
CA GLY A 25 -46.07 -10.74 -7.06
C GLY A 25 -47.56 -11.02 -7.03
N ARG A 26 -48.27 -10.58 -8.06
CA ARG A 26 -49.65 -11.02 -8.34
C ARG A 26 -49.81 -11.29 -9.83
N LYS A 27 -50.79 -12.13 -10.16
CA LYS A 27 -51.09 -12.54 -11.53
C LYS A 27 -52.55 -12.29 -11.88
N ARG A 28 -52.85 -12.15 -13.16
CA ARG A 28 -54.20 -12.16 -13.72
C ARG A 28 -54.19 -12.90 -15.04
N ASP A 29 -55.32 -13.51 -15.39
CA ASP A 29 -55.46 -14.29 -16.62
C ASP A 29 -56.22 -13.52 -17.69
N VAL A 30 -56.08 -13.96 -18.94
CA VAL A 30 -56.93 -13.51 -20.05
C VAL A 30 -58.27 -14.23 -19.93
N GLN A 31 -59.34 -13.51 -19.59
CA GLN A 31 -60.69 -14.08 -19.46
C GLN A 31 -61.34 -14.28 -20.83
N VAL A 32 -61.09 -13.35 -21.77
CA VAL A 32 -61.56 -13.45 -23.15
C VAL A 32 -60.39 -13.19 -24.08
N PRO A 33 -59.96 -14.17 -24.91
CA PRO A 33 -58.91 -13.93 -25.90
C PRO A 33 -59.44 -13.08 -27.07
N ALA A 34 -58.54 -12.30 -27.70
CA ALA A 34 -58.90 -11.56 -28.91
C ALA A 34 -59.30 -12.50 -30.05
N SER A 35 -60.38 -12.17 -30.75
CA SER A 35 -60.73 -12.79 -32.03
C SER A 35 -59.75 -12.37 -33.14
N LYS A 36 -59.74 -13.06 -34.31
CA LYS A 36 -58.77 -12.82 -35.41
C LYS A 36 -58.64 -11.36 -35.88
N GLU A 37 -59.68 -10.56 -35.68
CA GLU A 37 -59.71 -9.15 -36.06
C GLU A 37 -59.89 -8.21 -34.84
N GLY A 38 -59.94 -8.75 -33.62
CA GLY A 38 -60.08 -7.98 -32.38
C GLY A 38 -58.75 -7.47 -31.83
N LYS A 39 -58.79 -6.48 -30.95
CA LYS A 39 -57.60 -5.92 -30.30
C LYS A 39 -57.04 -6.86 -29.23
N GLY A 40 -55.72 -7.00 -29.20
CA GLY A 40 -55.00 -7.73 -28.15
C GLY A 40 -55.15 -7.07 -26.77
N CYS A 41 -54.90 -7.83 -25.71
CA CYS A 41 -54.99 -7.30 -24.35
C CYS A 41 -53.88 -6.27 -24.12
N GLU A 42 -54.25 -5.08 -23.63
CA GLU A 42 -53.29 -4.06 -23.21
C GLU A 42 -53.00 -4.17 -21.70
N GLY A 43 -51.73 -4.32 -21.35
CA GLY A 43 -51.25 -4.45 -19.97
C GLY A 43 -50.64 -5.81 -19.65
N THR A 44 -49.94 -5.90 -18.52
CA THR A 44 -49.20 -7.10 -18.12
C THR A 44 -50.10 -8.13 -17.44
N LEU A 45 -49.71 -9.41 -17.50
CA LEU A 45 -50.36 -10.52 -16.78
C LEU A 45 -49.77 -10.74 -15.39
N ASP A 46 -48.57 -10.22 -15.15
CA ASP A 46 -47.87 -10.31 -13.89
C ASP A 46 -47.48 -8.89 -13.43
N GLU A 47 -47.49 -8.68 -12.13
CA GLU A 47 -47.04 -7.45 -11.49
C GLU A 47 -46.18 -7.81 -10.28
N VAL A 48 -45.04 -7.13 -10.13
CA VAL A 48 -44.09 -7.34 -9.03
C VAL A 48 -43.81 -5.99 -8.36
N LEU A 49 -43.95 -5.95 -7.04
CA LEU A 49 -43.67 -4.76 -6.24
C LEU A 49 -42.73 -5.10 -5.06
N PRO A 50 -41.94 -4.13 -4.59
CA PRO A 50 -41.19 -4.28 -3.36
C PRO A 50 -42.13 -4.49 -2.17
N CYS A 51 -41.63 -5.24 -1.19
CA CYS A 51 -42.26 -5.41 0.11
C CYS A 51 -41.20 -5.33 1.21
N GLU A 52 -41.62 -4.87 2.38
CA GLU A 52 -40.80 -4.84 3.58
C GLU A 52 -41.33 -5.92 4.54
N ALA A 53 -40.47 -6.89 4.85
CA ALA A 53 -40.70 -7.87 5.91
C ALA A 53 -40.16 -7.32 7.25
N SER A 54 -40.21 -8.13 8.31
CA SER A 54 -39.66 -7.75 9.61
C SER A 54 -38.17 -7.38 9.51
N GLN A 55 -37.68 -6.57 10.45
CA GLN A 55 -36.26 -6.23 10.49
C GLN A 55 -35.41 -7.50 10.66
N CYS A 56 -34.37 -7.65 9.83
CA CYS A 56 -33.43 -8.74 9.98
C CYS A 56 -32.59 -8.54 11.24
N GLU A 57 -32.41 -9.61 12.02
CA GLU A 57 -31.53 -9.58 13.18
C GLU A 57 -30.10 -9.26 12.77
N THR A 58 -29.51 -8.25 13.40
CA THR A 58 -28.12 -7.86 13.17
C THR A 58 -27.22 -8.69 14.05
N GLN A 59 -26.11 -9.17 13.50
CA GLN A 59 -25.09 -9.89 14.26
C GLN A 59 -23.75 -9.20 14.08
N ASP A 60 -23.16 -8.76 15.19
CA ASP A 60 -21.82 -8.19 15.21
C ASP A 60 -20.76 -9.29 15.15
N CYS A 61 -19.61 -8.94 14.60
CA CYS A 61 -18.45 -9.80 14.55
C CYS A 61 -17.92 -10.12 15.95
N GLN A 62 -17.50 -11.36 16.17
CA GLN A 62 -16.84 -11.78 17.40
C GLN A 62 -15.52 -12.46 17.09
N TRP A 63 -14.47 -12.03 17.80
CA TRP A 63 -13.19 -12.73 17.78
C TRP A 63 -13.30 -14.07 18.49
N GLY A 64 -12.66 -15.09 17.93
CA GLY A 64 -12.39 -16.33 18.63
C GLY A 64 -11.24 -16.20 19.63
N ASP A 65 -10.91 -17.33 20.24
CA ASP A 65 -9.82 -17.42 21.20
C ASP A 65 -8.47 -17.05 20.58
N TRP A 66 -7.57 -16.59 21.44
CA TRP A 66 -6.19 -16.36 21.07
C TRP A 66 -5.48 -17.68 20.79
N TYR A 67 -4.74 -17.74 19.69
CA TYR A 67 -3.74 -18.78 19.54
C TYR A 67 -2.63 -18.62 20.58
N ALA A 68 -1.88 -19.70 20.78
CA ALA A 68 -0.68 -19.69 21.61
C ALA A 68 0.29 -18.59 21.14
N TRP A 69 1.08 -18.07 22.08
CA TRP A 69 2.17 -17.18 21.75
C TRP A 69 3.18 -17.87 20.84
N GLY A 70 3.63 -17.16 19.80
CA GLY A 70 4.80 -17.56 19.03
C GLY A 70 6.08 -17.52 19.88
N ALA A 71 7.17 -18.03 19.31
CA ALA A 71 8.49 -17.94 19.92
C ALA A 71 8.92 -16.47 20.14
N CYS A 72 9.77 -16.26 21.14
CA CYS A 72 10.37 -14.96 21.39
C CYS A 72 11.42 -14.65 20.31
N SER A 73 11.53 -13.38 19.90
CA SER A 73 12.53 -12.94 18.92
C SER A 73 13.97 -13.06 19.42
N CYS A 74 14.18 -12.98 20.73
CA CYS A 74 15.50 -13.03 21.38
C CYS A 74 15.46 -14.08 22.49
N SER A 75 16.56 -14.76 22.75
CA SER A 75 16.69 -15.73 23.85
C SER A 75 17.01 -15.08 25.21
N CYS A 76 17.48 -13.82 25.19
CA CYS A 76 17.80 -12.96 26.34
C CYS A 76 17.88 -11.51 25.85
N GLY A 77 18.15 -10.55 26.74
CA GLY A 77 18.36 -9.14 26.42
C GLY A 77 17.09 -8.36 26.06
N GLY A 78 15.92 -9.00 26.17
CA GLY A 78 14.65 -8.46 25.73
C GLY A 78 14.34 -8.80 24.26
N GLY A 79 13.17 -9.36 24.04
CA GLY A 79 12.61 -9.61 22.72
C GLY A 79 11.10 -9.40 22.71
N ALA A 80 10.48 -9.67 21.56
CA ALA A 80 9.04 -9.61 21.39
C ALA A 80 8.50 -10.97 20.93
N LYS A 81 7.33 -11.33 21.44
CA LYS A 81 6.54 -12.46 20.95
C LYS A 81 5.20 -11.95 20.45
N LYS A 82 4.65 -12.63 19.46
CA LYS A 82 3.38 -12.27 18.83
C LYS A 82 2.39 -13.41 18.93
N ARG A 83 1.11 -13.08 19.08
CA ARG A 83 -0.01 -14.00 18.89
C ARG A 83 -1.09 -13.36 18.04
N ASN A 84 -1.96 -14.21 17.48
CA ASN A 84 -3.09 -13.79 16.68
C ASN A 84 -4.34 -14.56 17.08
N ARG A 85 -5.49 -14.05 16.63
CA ARG A 85 -6.79 -14.71 16.73
C ARG A 85 -7.53 -14.59 15.39
N VAL A 86 -8.61 -15.34 15.24
CA VAL A 86 -9.43 -15.35 14.04
C VAL A 86 -10.86 -14.97 14.38
N VAL A 87 -11.62 -14.52 13.39
CA VAL A 87 -13.05 -14.24 13.56
C VAL A 87 -13.77 -15.57 13.77
N ALA A 88 -14.45 -15.71 14.90
CA ALA A 88 -15.29 -16.88 15.20
C ALA A 88 -16.72 -16.69 14.70
N VAL A 89 -17.23 -15.45 14.76
CA VAL A 89 -18.56 -15.09 14.27
C VAL A 89 -18.43 -13.96 13.29
N SER A 90 -18.85 -14.19 12.05
CA SER A 90 -18.88 -13.17 11.00
C SER A 90 -20.07 -12.24 11.18
N PRO A 91 -19.96 -10.96 10.81
CA PRO A 91 -21.08 -10.03 10.92
C PRO A 91 -22.17 -10.36 9.88
N LEU A 92 -23.43 -10.22 10.28
CA LEU A 92 -24.59 -10.39 9.39
C LEU A 92 -25.50 -9.16 9.42
N ASN A 93 -26.20 -8.93 8.30
CA ASN A 93 -27.25 -7.92 8.15
C ASN A 93 -26.83 -6.49 8.56
N GLY A 94 -25.59 -6.11 8.25
CA GLY A 94 -25.05 -4.79 8.60
C GLY A 94 -24.47 -4.68 10.01
N GLY A 95 -24.25 -5.80 10.71
CA GLY A 95 -23.53 -5.81 11.98
C GLY A 95 -22.08 -5.35 11.86
N LYS A 96 -21.51 -4.94 13.00
CA LYS A 96 -20.16 -4.34 13.08
C LYS A 96 -19.09 -5.37 12.77
N THR A 97 -18.08 -4.97 12.00
CA THR A 97 -16.90 -5.80 11.74
C THR A 97 -15.95 -5.80 12.93
N CYS A 98 -15.18 -6.88 13.07
CA CYS A 98 -14.11 -6.93 14.06
C CYS A 98 -12.98 -5.98 13.64
N LEU A 99 -12.52 -5.17 14.58
CA LEU A 99 -11.47 -4.17 14.38
C LEU A 99 -10.12 -4.83 14.02
N PRO A 100 -9.58 -4.60 12.80
CA PRO A 100 -8.34 -5.25 12.33
C PRO A 100 -7.13 -5.06 13.25
N GLU A 101 -7.02 -3.91 13.90
CA GLU A 101 -5.96 -3.57 14.86
C GLU A 101 -5.95 -4.48 16.09
N THR A 102 -7.09 -5.11 16.41
CA THR A 102 -7.23 -6.03 17.54
C THR A 102 -7.04 -7.51 17.15
N LYS A 103 -6.64 -7.79 15.90
CA LYS A 103 -6.40 -9.15 15.39
C LYS A 103 -5.13 -9.80 15.93
N SER A 104 -4.13 -8.99 16.27
CA SER A 104 -2.84 -9.46 16.74
C SER A 104 -2.34 -8.67 17.93
N GLU A 105 -1.60 -9.33 18.81
CA GLU A 105 -1.01 -8.73 20.00
C GLU A 105 0.49 -9.06 20.05
N VAL A 106 1.28 -8.12 20.53
CA VAL A 106 2.72 -8.25 20.76
C VAL A 106 2.99 -8.00 22.23
N ALA A 107 3.80 -8.87 22.84
CA ALA A 107 4.22 -8.73 24.23
C ALA A 107 5.75 -8.89 24.36
N PRO A 108 6.38 -8.24 25.35
CA PRO A 108 7.78 -8.46 25.65
C PRO A 108 8.01 -9.89 26.16
N CYS A 109 9.20 -10.41 25.91
CA CYS A 109 9.66 -11.71 26.40
C CYS A 109 11.18 -11.70 26.60
N ASN A 110 11.69 -12.69 27.34
CA ASN A 110 13.11 -12.92 27.55
C ASN A 110 13.92 -11.69 27.98
N THR A 111 13.40 -10.95 28.96
CA THR A 111 13.98 -9.69 29.47
C THR A 111 15.17 -9.89 30.42
N GLN A 112 15.53 -11.13 30.73
CA GLN A 112 16.77 -11.43 31.44
C GLN A 112 17.98 -10.90 30.66
N PRO A 113 18.99 -10.32 31.32
CA PRO A 113 20.21 -9.92 30.64
C PRO A 113 20.88 -11.13 29.97
N CYS A 114 21.44 -10.92 28.77
CA CYS A 114 22.32 -11.90 28.16
C CYS A 114 23.59 -12.02 29.01
N ASN A 115 23.94 -13.23 29.46
CA ASN A 115 25.12 -13.42 30.31
C ASN A 115 26.40 -12.92 29.61
N LYS A 116 27.23 -12.24 30.41
CA LYS A 116 28.50 -11.54 30.09
C LYS A 116 29.19 -12.02 28.82
N GLY A 117 28.99 -11.26 27.75
CA GLY A 117 29.70 -11.46 26.50
C GLY A 117 29.16 -10.65 25.32
N CYS A 118 28.20 -9.73 25.54
CA CYS A 118 27.76 -8.86 24.46
C CYS A 118 28.93 -8.02 24.00
N VAL A 119 29.31 -8.23 22.76
CA VAL A 119 30.34 -7.46 22.09
C VAL A 119 29.54 -6.46 21.27
N ASP A 120 29.56 -5.20 21.68
CA ASP A 120 28.93 -4.14 20.89
C ASP A 120 29.75 -3.86 19.64
N ALA A 121 29.06 -3.42 18.61
CA ALA A 121 29.67 -2.89 17.41
C ALA A 121 30.59 -1.73 17.79
N GLN A 122 31.80 -1.68 17.22
CA GLN A 122 32.67 -0.50 17.31
C GLN A 122 33.20 -0.13 15.93
N TRP A 123 33.04 1.15 15.60
CA TRP A 123 33.72 1.75 14.47
C TRP A 123 35.22 1.79 14.72
N GLY A 124 35.99 1.41 13.71
CA GLY A 124 37.43 1.68 13.70
C GLY A 124 37.73 3.16 13.51
N ALA A 125 39.03 3.46 13.44
CA ALA A 125 39.50 4.80 13.15
C ALA A 125 38.98 5.28 11.78
N TRP A 126 38.76 6.59 11.67
CA TRP A 126 38.51 7.23 10.39
C TRP A 126 39.73 7.08 9.49
N HIS A 127 39.50 6.72 8.24
CA HIS A 127 40.51 6.91 7.20
C HIS A 127 40.77 8.40 6.99
N GLU A 128 41.94 8.70 6.41
CA GLU A 128 42.31 10.06 6.04
C GLU A 128 41.29 10.67 5.08
N TRP A 129 41.12 11.98 5.16
CA TRP A 129 40.29 12.73 4.23
C TRP A 129 40.83 12.58 2.80
N THR A 130 39.93 12.37 1.85
CA THR A 130 40.28 12.45 0.43
C THR A 130 40.77 13.87 0.11
N ARG A 131 41.50 14.00 -0.99
CA ARG A 131 41.73 15.32 -1.58
C ARG A 131 40.40 15.97 -1.95
N CYS A 132 40.39 17.29 -2.03
CA CYS A 132 39.23 18.04 -2.47
C CYS A 132 38.81 17.63 -3.88
N SER A 133 37.50 17.45 -4.06
CA SER A 133 36.87 17.15 -5.35
C SER A 133 37.07 18.24 -6.40
N ALA A 134 37.44 19.45 -5.96
CA ALA A 134 37.77 20.60 -6.80
C ALA A 134 39.04 21.26 -6.28
N THR A 135 39.78 21.88 -7.19
CA THR A 135 41.01 22.63 -6.88
C THR A 135 40.76 24.13 -6.70
N CYS A 136 39.55 24.61 -7.00
CA CYS A 136 39.21 26.03 -6.92
C CYS A 136 37.74 26.26 -6.52
N SER A 137 37.49 27.41 -5.91
CA SER A 137 36.25 27.89 -5.27
C SER A 137 35.62 26.93 -4.26
N SER A 138 34.85 25.93 -4.70
CA SER A 138 34.13 25.04 -3.80
C SER A 138 34.28 23.58 -4.21
N GLY A 139 34.71 22.77 -3.27
CA GLY A 139 34.82 21.32 -3.40
C GLY A 139 34.41 20.67 -2.09
N PHE A 140 34.26 19.35 -2.11
CA PHE A 140 34.06 18.55 -0.91
C PHE A 140 35.19 17.54 -0.78
N GLN A 141 35.46 17.14 0.45
CA GLN A 141 36.28 15.99 0.77
C GLN A 141 35.41 15.01 1.56
N SER A 142 35.72 13.73 1.42
CA SER A 142 35.04 12.67 2.16
C SER A 142 36.06 11.82 2.89
N ARG A 143 35.61 11.14 3.94
CA ARG A 143 36.34 10.04 4.57
C ARG A 143 35.35 8.99 5.00
N HIS A 144 35.83 7.77 5.15
CA HIS A 144 35.03 6.66 5.65
C HIS A 144 35.76 5.98 6.81
N ARG A 145 35.02 5.13 7.51
CA ARG A 145 35.56 4.20 8.50
C ARG A 145 34.91 2.84 8.31
N GLU A 146 35.59 1.81 8.78
CA GLU A 146 35.07 0.45 8.76
C GLU A 146 34.75 -0.02 10.18
N MET A 147 34.00 -1.10 10.26
CA MET A 147 33.70 -1.74 11.54
C MET A 147 34.94 -2.50 12.01
N GLU A 148 35.49 -2.11 13.17
CA GLU A 148 36.62 -2.81 13.79
C GLU A 148 36.11 -3.99 14.62
N VAL A 149 34.96 -3.83 15.28
CA VAL A 149 34.33 -4.87 16.08
C VAL A 149 32.92 -5.10 15.56
N GLN A 150 32.63 -6.32 15.12
CA GLN A 150 31.26 -6.71 14.77
C GLN A 150 30.45 -7.08 16.02
N PRO A 151 29.17 -6.67 16.09
CA PRO A 151 28.33 -7.04 17.20
C PRO A 151 28.00 -8.53 17.15
N ASN A 152 27.94 -9.19 18.30
CA ASN A 152 27.35 -10.53 18.40
C ASN A 152 25.82 -10.44 18.62
N GLU A 153 25.15 -11.58 18.82
CA GLU A 153 23.67 -11.66 18.87
C GLU A 153 23.01 -10.72 19.89
N CYS A 154 23.73 -10.27 20.92
CA CYS A 154 23.25 -9.31 21.92
C CYS A 154 23.97 -7.96 21.92
N GLY A 155 24.91 -7.75 20.99
CA GLY A 155 25.63 -6.50 20.82
C GLY A 155 24.79 -5.42 20.15
N VAL A 156 24.93 -4.19 20.62
CA VAL A 156 24.24 -3.03 20.03
C VAL A 156 25.02 -2.52 18.82
N ALA A 157 24.31 -1.99 17.81
CA ALA A 157 24.93 -1.33 16.67
C ALA A 157 25.63 -0.03 17.08
N SER A 158 26.77 0.30 16.45
CA SER A 158 27.49 1.53 16.75
C SER A 158 26.69 2.73 16.28
N GLY A 159 26.60 3.77 17.11
CA GLY A 159 26.07 5.06 16.69
C GLY A 159 26.98 5.78 15.69
N GLY A 160 26.38 6.65 14.88
CA GLY A 160 27.09 7.50 13.91
C GLY A 160 27.27 6.89 12.52
N GLU A 161 27.69 7.72 11.57
CA GLU A 161 27.72 7.38 10.15
C GLU A 161 29.02 6.65 9.75
N ARG A 162 28.95 5.83 8.70
CA ARG A 162 30.12 5.17 8.08
C ARG A 162 30.96 6.15 7.28
N ASP A 163 30.29 7.07 6.60
CA ASP A 163 30.88 8.03 5.68
C ASP A 163 30.67 9.44 6.23
N GLN A 164 31.66 10.31 6.07
CA GLN A 164 31.58 11.71 6.47
C GLN A 164 32.01 12.61 5.31
N PHE A 165 31.31 13.72 5.14
CA PHE A 165 31.58 14.72 4.10
C PHE A 165 31.79 16.09 4.73
N GLN A 166 32.71 16.87 4.16
CA GLN A 166 32.85 18.28 4.53
C GLN A 166 33.25 19.12 3.32
N VAL A 167 32.92 20.41 3.38
CA VAL A 167 33.33 21.38 2.37
C VAL A 167 34.80 21.72 2.57
N CYS A 168 35.54 21.83 1.48
CA CYS A 168 36.92 22.28 1.52
C CYS A 168 37.00 23.76 1.91
N SER A 169 37.71 24.04 2.99
CA SER A 169 38.10 25.39 3.36
C SER A 169 39.36 25.74 2.57
N GLU A 170 39.45 26.96 2.03
CA GLU A 170 40.69 27.51 1.40
C GLU A 170 41.00 27.08 -0.05
N LEU A 171 39.99 26.91 -0.90
CA LEU A 171 40.25 26.79 -2.34
C LEU A 171 40.34 28.19 -3.00
N PRO A 172 41.36 28.46 -3.84
CA PRO A 172 41.47 29.73 -4.57
C PRO A 172 40.28 29.88 -5.53
N PRO A 173 39.83 31.11 -5.85
CA PRO A 173 38.78 31.30 -6.84
C PRO A 173 39.22 30.76 -8.20
N CYS A 174 38.31 30.07 -8.91
CA CYS A 174 38.61 29.62 -10.27
C CYS A 174 38.85 30.82 -11.19
N VAL A 175 39.81 30.69 -12.11
CA VAL A 175 40.13 31.74 -13.10
C VAL A 175 38.94 32.01 -14.04
N GLN A 176 38.12 30.99 -14.28
CA GLN A 176 36.84 31.08 -15.00
C GLN A 176 35.81 30.17 -14.33
N ASP A 177 34.64 30.72 -14.08
CA ASP A 177 33.47 29.95 -13.62
C ASP A 177 32.84 29.24 -14.81
N VAL A 178 32.85 27.91 -14.82
CA VAL A 178 32.18 27.10 -15.84
C VAL A 178 30.84 26.63 -15.26
N ASN A 179 29.75 26.92 -15.93
CA ASN A 179 28.44 26.36 -15.56
C ASN A 179 28.38 24.88 -15.93
N CYS A 180 27.65 24.08 -15.15
CA CYS A 180 27.39 22.69 -15.52
C CYS A 180 26.61 22.65 -16.83
N GLN A 181 27.14 21.95 -17.84
CA GLN A 181 26.45 21.69 -19.10
C GLN A 181 26.10 20.21 -19.20
N LEU A 182 24.90 19.93 -19.67
CA LEU A 182 24.45 18.57 -19.97
C LEU A 182 24.61 18.34 -21.48
N SER A 183 24.90 17.09 -21.86
CA SER A 183 24.85 16.68 -23.26
C SER A 183 23.41 16.74 -23.77
N GLU A 184 23.26 16.68 -25.09
CA GLU A 184 21.98 16.34 -25.70
C GLU A 184 21.49 14.98 -25.17
N TRP A 185 20.18 14.81 -25.16
CA TRP A 185 19.56 13.55 -24.79
C TRP A 185 19.89 12.45 -25.79
N GLY A 186 20.19 11.26 -25.28
CA GLY A 186 20.20 10.04 -26.08
C GLY A 186 18.80 9.71 -26.62
N SER A 187 18.76 8.84 -27.62
CA SER A 187 17.50 8.34 -28.17
C SER A 187 16.70 7.60 -27.10
N TRP A 188 15.38 7.73 -27.15
CA TRP A 188 14.46 6.95 -26.32
C TRP A 188 14.63 5.45 -26.58
N SER A 189 14.60 4.67 -25.52
CA SER A 189 14.53 3.21 -25.60
C SER A 189 13.28 2.77 -26.36
N GLU A 190 13.30 1.51 -26.81
CA GLU A 190 12.07 0.82 -27.16
C GLU A 190 11.15 0.72 -25.94
N CYS A 191 9.85 0.58 -26.18
CA CYS A 191 8.86 0.47 -25.13
C CYS A 191 9.06 -0.84 -24.35
N SER A 192 9.13 -0.77 -23.03
CA SER A 192 9.42 -1.94 -22.17
C SER A 192 8.39 -3.07 -22.30
N CYS A 193 7.15 -2.76 -22.69
CA CYS A 193 6.10 -3.73 -22.98
C CYS A 193 5.03 -3.14 -23.92
N SER A 194 4.15 -3.98 -24.45
CA SER A 194 3.14 -3.62 -25.46
C SER A 194 1.96 -2.79 -24.94
N CYS A 195 1.70 -2.77 -23.64
CA CYS A 195 0.62 -1.98 -23.03
C CYS A 195 1.11 -1.36 -21.72
N PHE A 196 0.96 -0.04 -21.56
CA PHE A 196 1.45 0.75 -20.42
C PHE A 196 2.97 0.65 -20.16
N GLY A 197 3.76 0.43 -21.22
CA GLY A 197 5.22 0.39 -21.11
C GLY A 197 5.85 1.77 -20.90
N ILE A 198 7.05 1.74 -20.36
CA ILE A 198 7.87 2.93 -20.08
C ILE A 198 8.97 2.99 -21.15
N ARG A 199 9.38 4.20 -21.52
CA ARG A 199 10.53 4.42 -22.40
C ARG A 199 11.53 5.25 -21.63
N GLU A 200 12.80 4.91 -21.72
CA GLU A 200 13.83 5.61 -20.97
C GLU A 200 14.80 6.30 -21.93
N ARG A 201 15.34 7.45 -21.53
CA ARG A 201 16.49 8.06 -22.19
C ARG A 201 17.46 8.62 -21.15
N ASN A 202 18.72 8.71 -21.53
CA ASN A 202 19.78 9.24 -20.68
C ASN A 202 20.51 10.40 -21.36
N ARG A 203 21.18 11.21 -20.56
CA ARG A 203 22.16 12.20 -20.99
C ARG A 203 23.27 12.28 -19.96
N GLN A 204 24.41 12.83 -20.33
CA GLN A 204 25.56 12.94 -19.44
C GLN A 204 25.88 14.39 -19.14
N ILE A 205 26.75 14.62 -18.16
CA ILE A 205 27.35 15.94 -17.92
C ILE A 205 28.44 16.14 -18.97
N SER A 206 28.25 17.09 -19.89
CA SER A 206 29.22 17.42 -20.94
C SER A 206 30.31 18.38 -20.44
N ALA A 207 29.97 19.23 -19.46
CA ALA A 207 30.94 20.04 -18.74
C ALA A 207 30.55 20.12 -17.26
N PHE A 208 31.47 19.74 -16.37
CA PHE A 208 31.24 19.88 -14.92
C PHE A 208 31.31 21.34 -14.52
N ALA A 209 30.46 21.75 -13.57
CA ALA A 209 30.58 23.09 -13.02
C ALA A 209 31.92 23.28 -12.31
N SER A 210 32.59 24.40 -12.56
CA SER A 210 33.75 24.85 -11.79
C SER A 210 33.46 26.23 -11.22
N GLY A 211 34.11 26.55 -10.09
CA GLY A 211 34.03 27.88 -9.53
C GLY A 211 32.72 28.18 -8.81
N SER A 212 32.15 29.34 -9.14
CA SER A 212 30.79 29.77 -8.76
C SER A 212 29.75 29.43 -9.83
N GLY A 213 30.12 28.63 -10.85
CA GLY A 213 29.22 28.21 -11.91
C GLY A 213 27.99 27.47 -11.36
N ARG A 214 26.82 27.72 -11.97
CA ARG A 214 25.57 27.10 -11.57
C ARG A 214 25.67 25.58 -11.75
N ARG A 215 25.51 24.85 -10.64
CA ARG A 215 25.26 23.41 -10.65
C ARG A 215 23.82 23.22 -11.12
N GLN A 216 23.61 22.48 -12.20
CA GLN A 216 22.26 22.18 -12.65
C GLN A 216 21.67 21.04 -11.81
N PRO A 217 20.47 21.17 -11.23
CA PRO A 217 19.77 20.08 -10.55
C PRO A 217 19.07 19.11 -11.54
N GLY A 218 19.56 19.02 -12.78
CA GLY A 218 18.90 18.26 -13.84
C GLY A 218 19.12 16.76 -13.70
N PHE A 219 18.05 15.97 -13.80
CA PHE A 219 18.13 14.52 -13.91
C PHE A 219 18.92 14.13 -15.19
N VAL A 220 19.82 13.17 -15.05
CA VAL A 220 20.60 12.54 -16.14
C VAL A 220 19.86 11.37 -16.80
N MET A 221 18.66 11.05 -16.28
CA MET A 221 17.80 9.96 -16.71
C MET A 221 16.34 10.43 -16.65
N GLU A 222 15.55 10.04 -17.64
CA GLU A 222 14.12 10.33 -17.76
C GLU A 222 13.39 9.07 -18.25
N SER A 223 12.21 8.78 -17.67
CA SER A 223 11.37 7.60 -17.90
C SER A 223 9.93 8.01 -18.19
#